data_AF-A0A838WHV3-F1
#
_entry.id   AF-A0A838WHV3-F1
#
_cell.length_a   1.000
_cell.length_b   1.000
_cell.length_c   1.000
_cell.angle_alpha   90.00
_cell.angle_beta   90.00
_cell.angle_gamma   90.00
#
_symmetry.space_group_name_H-M   'P 1'
#
loop_
_entity.id
_entity.type
_entity.pdbx_description
1 polymer ?
#
loop_
_entity_poly.entity_id
_entity_poly.type
_entity_poly.pdbx_seq_one_letter_code
_entity_poly.pdbx_strand_id
1 'polypeptide(L)'
;MSQFWGLLVILITCPLLGAMPIIAWITRIIKGRRLEQVGTGNLSVAAAFYHGGRVVGVLAVISEALKGIAAVLITRIFFPQGSFWELIALIALVIGRYTFTRGAGTTNVSWGFLLHDPLIAGCVTLSAAIGFLLLRSRQVIQFGVLILFPVLVAFLHGQDLSKIIAAFTLAGLMGWIYQQIPDDLELPPQGAQLPVKPIMEYLSGSKPTIITLDDVLDPEVFGAKSATLSQLKRRGYSVPKGWVLAPFDDPGQLINFLQPSPLSPLVVRSSAIGEDSQQASAAGQYTTVLNVTSKQGLSLAIAEVKRSYNSENAVKYRQDLGVKDVGMAVLIQPQIQSVYSGVAFSRDPISQQGDAVVIEAVVGTPEQVVSGKVTPEQYRLFVLGEDKLSTVQFEGEGKIPQSLIKQVAYLARRVENNYYGIPQDIEWSYDGQTLWVLQARPITTLVPIWTRKIAAEVIPGVIRPLTWSINLPLTCGVWGKLFTIVLGESASGLD
;
A
#
# COMPACT_ATOMS: atom_id res chain seq x y z
N MET A 1 -27.78 53.95 19.15
CA MET A 1 -28.71 53.29 18.19
C MET A 1 -28.00 52.37 17.21
N SER A 2 -26.87 52.74 16.61
CA SER A 2 -26.15 51.89 15.63
C SER A 2 -25.76 50.49 16.16
N GLN A 3 -25.31 50.38 17.40
CA GLN A 3 -24.93 49.08 18.01
C GLN A 3 -26.13 48.15 18.27
N PHE A 4 -27.30 48.70 18.61
CA PHE A 4 -28.52 47.90 18.81
C PHE A 4 -29.03 47.33 17.48
N TRP A 5 -29.02 48.15 16.42
CA TRP A 5 -29.30 47.68 15.07
C TRP A 5 -28.25 46.68 14.58
N GLY A 6 -26.97 46.90 14.89
CA GLY A 6 -25.89 45.94 14.61
C GLY A 6 -26.10 44.58 15.26
N LEU A 7 -26.52 44.55 16.54
CA LEU A 7 -26.88 43.32 17.24
C LEU A 7 -28.00 42.55 16.52
N LEU A 8 -29.11 43.24 16.21
CA LEU A 8 -30.24 42.66 15.49
C LEU A 8 -29.83 42.12 14.12
N VAL A 9 -29.01 42.88 13.39
CA VAL A 9 -28.46 42.46 12.10
C VAL A 9 -27.64 41.19 12.26
N ILE A 10 -26.71 41.11 13.21
CA ILE A 10 -25.90 39.89 13.42
C ILE A 10 -26.78 38.69 13.79
N LEU A 11 -27.69 38.86 14.75
CA LEU A 11 -28.52 37.76 15.26
C LEU A 11 -29.58 37.27 14.26
N ILE A 12 -29.95 38.06 13.24
CA ILE A 12 -30.91 37.65 12.21
C ILE A 12 -30.20 37.25 10.92
N THR A 13 -29.29 38.09 10.42
CA THR A 13 -28.68 37.88 9.10
C THR A 13 -27.62 36.79 9.09
N CYS A 14 -26.80 36.64 10.14
CA CYS A 14 -25.77 35.61 10.15
C CYS A 14 -26.35 34.18 10.21
N PRO A 15 -27.38 33.88 11.03
CA PRO A 15 -28.04 32.58 10.98
C PRO A 15 -28.72 32.32 9.63
N LEU A 16 -29.40 33.32 9.05
CA LEU A 16 -30.02 33.18 7.73
C LEU A 16 -28.98 32.90 6.63
N LEU A 17 -27.82 33.58 6.68
CA LEU A 17 -26.70 33.35 5.77
C LEU A 17 -26.15 31.92 5.92
N GLY A 18 -26.04 31.43 7.16
CA GLY A 18 -25.64 30.06 7.46
C GLY A 18 -26.64 29.02 6.94
N ALA A 19 -27.94 29.33 7.03
CA ALA A 19 -29.03 28.44 6.62
C ALA A 19 -29.15 28.25 5.10
N MET A 20 -28.55 29.12 4.28
CA MET A 20 -28.67 29.03 2.82
C MET A 20 -28.02 27.74 2.27
N PRO A 21 -28.76 26.83 1.61
CA PRO A 21 -28.25 25.55 1.12
C PRO A 21 -27.54 25.69 -0.24
N ILE A 22 -26.58 26.62 -0.34
CA ILE A 22 -25.87 26.94 -1.60
C ILE A 22 -25.18 25.70 -2.19
N ILE A 23 -24.58 24.86 -1.35
CA ILE A 23 -23.96 23.59 -1.76
C ILE A 23 -24.99 22.68 -2.46
N ALA A 24 -26.22 22.61 -1.93
CA ALA A 24 -27.30 21.81 -2.52
C ALA A 24 -27.68 22.36 -3.90
N TRP A 25 -27.80 23.68 -4.02
CA TRP A 25 -28.14 24.35 -5.28
C TRP A 25 -27.05 24.15 -6.35
N ILE A 26 -25.78 24.37 -6.01
CA ILE A 26 -24.65 24.15 -6.92
C ILE A 26 -24.64 22.70 -7.43
N THR A 27 -24.80 21.74 -6.51
CA THR A 27 -24.74 20.32 -6.87
C THR A 27 -25.94 19.90 -7.72
N ARG A 28 -27.12 20.43 -7.44
CA ARG A 28 -28.33 20.18 -8.23
C ARG A 28 -28.21 20.77 -9.64
N ILE A 29 -27.69 21.98 -9.78
CA ILE A 29 -27.53 22.64 -11.08
C ILE A 29 -26.50 21.91 -11.95
N ILE A 30 -25.36 21.52 -11.38
CA ILE A 30 -24.24 20.96 -12.16
C ILE A 30 -24.40 19.46 -12.42
N LYS A 31 -24.96 18.71 -11.47
CA LYS A 31 -25.01 17.23 -11.55
C LYS A 31 -26.42 16.65 -11.51
N GLY A 32 -27.47 17.46 -11.37
CA GLY A 32 -28.86 16.98 -11.31
C GLY A 32 -29.21 16.16 -10.07
N ARG A 33 -28.29 16.06 -9.09
CA ARG A 33 -28.45 15.24 -7.88
C ARG A 33 -28.88 16.09 -6.68
N ARG A 34 -29.70 15.51 -5.81
CA ARG A 34 -30.08 16.12 -4.53
C ARG A 34 -29.20 15.54 -3.42
N LEU A 35 -28.22 16.30 -2.95
CA LEU A 35 -27.29 15.88 -1.89
C LEU A 35 -28.00 15.43 -0.61
N GLU A 36 -29.13 16.06 -0.28
CA GLU A 36 -29.98 15.72 0.87
C GLU A 36 -30.52 14.27 0.84
N GLN A 37 -30.49 13.62 -0.34
CA GLN A 37 -31.04 12.28 -0.56
C GLN A 37 -29.95 11.23 -0.85
N VAL A 38 -28.66 11.57 -0.76
CA VAL A 38 -27.54 10.69 -1.12
C VAL A 38 -26.48 10.72 -0.03
N GLY A 39 -25.85 9.57 0.26
CA GLY A 39 -24.79 9.46 1.27
C GLY A 39 -25.33 9.60 2.70
N THR A 40 -24.69 10.46 3.49
CA THR A 40 -25.07 10.79 4.88
C THR A 40 -26.24 11.79 4.97
N GLY A 41 -26.66 12.39 3.86
CA GLY A 41 -27.67 13.46 3.82
C GLY A 41 -27.16 14.83 4.27
N ASN A 42 -25.86 14.97 4.58
CA ASN A 42 -25.27 16.22 5.02
C ASN A 42 -24.94 17.15 3.85
N LEU A 43 -25.23 18.45 4.01
CA LEU A 43 -24.84 19.50 3.05
C LEU A 43 -23.44 20.04 3.39
N SER A 44 -22.44 19.15 3.34
CA SER A 44 -21.05 19.50 3.62
C SER A 44 -20.21 19.68 2.34
N VAL A 45 -19.06 20.34 2.50
CA VAL A 45 -18.06 20.46 1.43
C VAL A 45 -17.51 19.08 1.06
N ALA A 46 -17.31 18.18 2.03
CA ALA A 46 -16.83 16.82 1.77
C ALA A 46 -17.85 16.02 0.95
N ALA A 47 -19.14 16.10 1.28
CA ALA A 47 -20.21 15.50 0.49
C ALA A 47 -20.27 16.07 -0.94
N ALA A 48 -20.01 17.36 -1.12
CA ALA A 48 -19.93 18.00 -2.43
C ALA A 48 -18.78 17.45 -3.28
N PHE A 49 -17.60 17.21 -2.68
CA PHE A 49 -16.48 16.54 -3.37
C PHE A 49 -16.80 15.08 -3.69
N TYR A 50 -17.40 14.36 -2.74
CA TYR A 50 -17.70 12.94 -2.87
C TYR A 50 -18.76 12.68 -3.97
N HIS A 51 -19.91 13.36 -3.91
CA HIS A 51 -21.03 13.13 -4.81
C HIS A 51 -21.02 14.01 -6.07
N GLY A 52 -20.43 15.20 -5.99
CA GLY A 52 -20.42 16.21 -7.06
C GLY A 52 -19.12 16.26 -7.87
N GLY A 53 -18.02 15.70 -7.35
CA GLY A 53 -16.70 15.74 -7.97
C GLY A 53 -15.96 17.06 -7.75
N ARG A 54 -14.75 17.19 -8.33
CA ARG A 54 -13.81 18.29 -8.06
C ARG A 54 -14.40 19.69 -8.29
N VAL A 55 -15.11 19.90 -9.40
CA VAL A 55 -15.68 21.22 -9.76
C VAL A 55 -16.72 21.66 -8.73
N VAL A 56 -17.65 20.77 -8.39
CA VAL A 56 -18.70 21.04 -7.40
C VAL A 56 -18.09 21.26 -6.02
N GLY A 57 -17.10 20.45 -5.63
CA GLY A 57 -16.39 20.61 -4.37
C GLY A 57 -15.66 21.96 -4.24
N VAL A 58 -14.95 22.41 -5.29
CA VAL A 58 -14.27 23.72 -5.29
C VAL A 58 -15.28 24.87 -5.16
N LEU A 59 -16.38 24.83 -5.91
CA LEU A 59 -17.44 25.83 -5.79
C LEU A 59 -18.10 25.82 -4.41
N ALA A 60 -18.26 24.64 -3.80
CA ALA A 60 -18.74 24.51 -2.43
C ALA A 60 -17.78 25.18 -1.43
N VAL A 61 -16.47 24.95 -1.52
CA VAL A 61 -15.45 25.63 -0.68
C VAL A 61 -15.56 27.14 -0.81
N ILE A 62 -15.58 27.65 -2.04
CA ILE A 62 -15.66 29.10 -2.32
C ILE A 62 -16.93 29.68 -1.69
N SER A 63 -18.08 29.03 -1.90
CA SER A 63 -19.36 29.52 -1.38
C SER A 63 -19.39 29.57 0.15
N GLU A 64 -18.85 28.56 0.83
CA GLU A 64 -18.82 28.51 2.29
C GLU A 64 -17.79 29.47 2.89
N ALA A 65 -16.63 29.64 2.24
CA ALA A 65 -15.63 30.64 2.60
C ALA A 65 -16.20 32.06 2.52
N LEU A 66 -16.91 32.38 1.43
CA LEU A 66 -17.55 33.68 1.21
C LEU A 66 -18.59 34.00 2.29
N LYS A 67 -19.38 33.01 2.74
CA LYS A 67 -20.33 33.22 3.86
C LYS A 67 -19.61 33.59 5.16
N GLY A 68 -18.52 32.89 5.48
CA GLY A 68 -17.70 33.18 6.66
C GLY A 68 -17.13 34.60 6.63
N ILE A 69 -16.54 34.98 5.50
CA ILE A 69 -16.01 36.33 5.25
C ILE A 69 -17.11 37.38 5.34
N ALA A 70 -18.26 37.15 4.70
CA ALA A 70 -19.39 38.07 4.70
C ALA A 70 -19.94 38.32 6.11
N ALA A 71 -20.04 37.31 6.97
CA ALA A 71 -20.48 37.49 8.35
C ALA A 71 -19.58 38.45 9.14
N VAL A 72 -18.26 38.35 8.95
CA VAL A 72 -17.29 39.26 9.56
C VAL A 72 -17.37 40.67 8.96
N LEU A 73 -17.47 40.79 7.63
CA LEU A 73 -17.57 42.10 6.97
C LEU A 73 -18.86 42.84 7.34
N ILE A 74 -20.01 42.15 7.40
CA ILE A 74 -21.28 42.73 7.84
C ILE A 74 -21.15 43.26 9.27
N THR A 75 -20.46 42.51 10.14
CA THR A 75 -20.23 42.92 11.53
C THR A 75 -19.41 44.20 11.63
N ARG A 76 -18.39 44.36 10.77
CA ARG A 76 -17.52 45.55 10.72
C ARG A 76 -18.24 46.84 10.32
N ILE A 77 -19.42 46.75 9.69
CA ILE A 77 -20.24 47.93 9.37
C ILE A 77 -20.75 48.59 10.67
N PHE A 78 -21.01 47.79 11.71
CA PHE A 78 -21.63 48.26 12.95
C PHE A 78 -20.69 48.27 14.15
N PHE A 79 -19.64 47.47 14.12
CA PHE A 79 -18.70 47.30 15.22
C PHE A 79 -17.25 47.47 14.76
N PRO A 80 -16.34 47.89 15.66
CA PRO A 80 -14.92 48.02 15.33
C PRO A 80 -14.31 46.70 14.86
N GLN A 81 -13.32 46.82 13.97
CA GLN A 81 -12.54 45.70 13.48
C GLN A 81 -11.88 44.92 14.62
N GLY A 82 -11.93 43.60 14.54
CA GLY A 82 -11.33 42.73 15.54
C GLY A 82 -12.07 42.76 16.88
N SER A 83 -13.34 43.14 16.90
CA SER A 83 -14.19 43.06 18.09
C SER A 83 -14.71 41.64 18.32
N PHE A 84 -15.09 41.31 19.56
CA PHE A 84 -15.68 40.00 19.88
C PHE A 84 -17.00 39.74 19.13
N TRP A 85 -17.67 40.79 18.63
CA TRP A 85 -18.89 40.67 17.82
C TRP A 85 -18.66 39.88 16.53
N GLU A 86 -17.44 39.92 15.96
CA GLU A 86 -17.11 39.11 14.78
C GLU A 86 -17.16 37.61 15.11
N LEU A 87 -16.77 37.21 16.33
CA LEU A 87 -16.90 35.83 16.82
C LEU A 87 -18.35 35.45 17.10
N ILE A 88 -19.14 36.37 17.66
CA ILE A 88 -20.59 36.17 17.85
C ILE A 88 -21.30 35.97 16.51
N ALA A 89 -20.90 36.69 15.47
CA ALA A 89 -21.42 36.52 14.12
C ALA A 89 -21.08 35.14 13.53
N LEU A 90 -19.86 34.65 13.76
CA LEU A 90 -19.48 33.28 13.36
C LEU A 90 -20.26 32.21 14.12
N ILE A 91 -20.48 32.39 15.43
CA ILE A 91 -21.34 31.50 16.23
C ILE A 91 -22.76 31.47 15.67
N ALA A 92 -23.36 32.64 15.42
CA ALA A 92 -24.70 32.75 14.87
C ALA A 92 -24.81 32.10 13.49
N LEU A 93 -23.79 32.26 12.64
CA LEU A 93 -23.70 31.60 11.34
C LEU A 93 -23.63 30.08 11.46
N VAL A 94 -22.83 29.55 12.39
CA VAL A 94 -22.71 28.10 12.63
C VAL A 94 -24.03 27.52 13.12
N ILE A 95 -24.73 28.22 14.03
CA ILE A 95 -26.06 27.81 14.52
C ILE A 95 -27.06 27.71 13.36
N GLY A 96 -27.13 28.74 12.52
CA GLY A 96 -28.00 28.73 11.34
C GLY A 96 -27.66 27.62 10.35
N ARG A 97 -26.36 27.36 10.16
CA ARG A 97 -25.91 26.27 9.30
C ARG A 97 -26.30 24.90 9.84
N TYR A 98 -26.05 24.64 11.12
CA TYR A 98 -26.36 23.37 11.75
C TYR A 98 -27.87 23.07 11.72
N THR A 99 -28.68 24.05 12.13
CA THR A 99 -30.14 23.90 12.27
C THR A 99 -30.84 23.59 10.95
N PHE A 100 -30.43 24.23 9.84
CA PHE A 100 -31.11 24.09 8.55
C PHE A 100 -30.43 23.13 7.57
N THR A 101 -29.10 22.99 7.62
CA THR A 101 -28.34 22.22 6.62
C THR A 101 -27.61 21.01 7.18
N ARG A 102 -27.67 20.78 8.51
CA ARG A 102 -26.90 19.75 9.23
C ARG A 102 -25.42 19.78 8.89
N GLY A 103 -24.88 20.96 8.62
CA GLY A 103 -23.47 21.17 8.28
C GLY A 103 -22.68 21.70 9.47
N ALA A 104 -21.44 21.23 9.63
CA ALA A 104 -20.62 21.57 10.79
C ALA A 104 -20.12 23.03 10.83
N GLY A 105 -20.00 23.73 9.70
CA GLY A 105 -19.55 25.13 9.69
C GLY A 105 -18.05 25.35 9.54
N THR A 106 -17.24 24.29 9.46
CA THR A 106 -15.77 24.36 9.56
C THR A 106 -15.14 25.36 8.60
N THR A 107 -15.42 25.26 7.30
CA THR A 107 -14.88 26.16 6.27
C THR A 107 -15.26 27.62 6.53
N ASN A 108 -16.51 27.89 6.89
CA ASN A 108 -17.02 29.25 7.11
C ASN A 108 -16.34 29.86 8.34
N VAL A 109 -16.20 29.08 9.41
CA VAL A 109 -15.51 29.50 10.63
C VAL A 109 -14.03 29.76 10.35
N SER A 110 -13.34 28.85 9.64
CA SER A 110 -11.92 29.02 9.33
C SER A 110 -11.65 30.29 8.50
N TRP A 111 -12.43 30.51 7.43
CA TRP A 111 -12.24 31.68 6.55
C TRP A 111 -12.72 32.99 7.18
N GLY A 112 -13.82 32.95 7.95
CA GLY A 112 -14.26 34.11 8.73
C GLY A 112 -13.24 34.47 9.81
N PHE A 113 -12.73 33.49 10.54
CA PHE A 113 -11.74 33.71 11.59
C PHE A 113 -10.39 34.17 11.02
N LEU A 114 -9.98 33.68 9.84
CA LEU A 114 -8.81 34.18 9.12
C LEU A 114 -8.90 35.70 8.83
N LEU A 115 -10.10 36.20 8.55
CA LEU A 115 -10.32 37.64 8.37
C LEU A 115 -10.34 38.39 9.72
N HIS A 116 -10.85 37.77 10.79
CA HIS A 116 -10.89 38.33 12.14
C HIS A 116 -9.49 38.51 12.74
N ASP A 117 -8.73 37.42 12.82
CA ASP A 117 -7.36 37.37 13.35
C ASP A 117 -6.50 36.46 12.45
N PRO A 118 -5.77 37.03 11.48
CA PRO A 118 -4.99 36.25 10.55
C PRO A 118 -3.79 35.56 11.20
N LEU A 119 -3.28 36.09 12.32
CA LEU A 119 -2.11 35.54 13.00
C LEU A 119 -2.48 34.24 13.71
N ILE A 120 -3.56 34.25 14.52
CA ILE A 120 -4.03 33.04 15.20
C ILE A 120 -4.48 32.01 14.17
N ALA A 121 -5.22 32.43 13.13
CA ALA A 121 -5.68 31.52 12.09
C ALA A 121 -4.51 30.83 11.37
N GLY A 122 -3.43 31.57 11.07
CA GLY A 122 -2.20 31.04 10.50
C GLY A 122 -1.52 30.02 11.41
N CYS A 123 -1.36 30.34 12.70
CA CYS A 123 -0.77 29.41 13.68
C CYS A 123 -1.60 28.12 13.81
N VAL A 124 -2.92 28.23 13.98
CA VAL A 124 -3.81 27.07 14.08
C VAL A 124 -3.75 26.20 12.82
N THR A 125 -3.74 26.82 11.64
CA THR A 125 -3.65 26.11 10.36
C THR A 125 -2.32 25.39 10.21
N LEU A 126 -1.21 26.04 10.58
CA LEU A 126 0.12 25.43 10.53
C LEU A 126 0.23 24.26 11.52
N SER A 127 -0.23 24.43 12.77
CA SER A 127 -0.25 23.37 13.77
C SER A 127 -1.13 22.19 13.34
N ALA A 128 -2.28 22.46 12.71
CA ALA A 128 -3.13 21.41 12.16
C ALA A 128 -2.43 20.65 11.02
N ALA A 129 -1.73 21.35 10.12
CA ALA A 129 -0.98 20.74 9.02
C ALA A 129 0.18 19.86 9.53
N ILE A 130 0.97 20.35 10.48
CA ILE A 130 2.06 19.59 11.12
C ILE A 130 1.49 18.39 11.88
N GLY A 131 0.42 18.59 12.65
CA GLY A 131 -0.26 17.51 13.36
C GLY A 131 -0.79 16.42 12.42
N PHE A 132 -1.26 16.80 11.23
CA PHE A 132 -1.68 15.87 10.18
C PHE A 132 -0.54 15.03 9.62
N LEU A 133 0.61 15.65 9.37
CA LEU A 133 1.80 14.94 8.91
C LEU A 133 2.32 13.93 9.94
N LEU A 134 2.25 14.27 11.24
CA LEU A 134 2.81 13.46 12.32
C LEU A 134 1.86 12.35 12.80
N LEU A 135 0.63 12.72 13.17
CA LEU A 135 -0.30 11.82 13.87
C LEU A 135 -1.17 11.01 12.91
N ARG A 136 -1.28 11.44 11.64
CA ARG A 136 -2.13 10.85 10.60
C ARG A 136 -3.56 10.50 11.07
N SER A 137 -4.06 11.20 12.10
CA SER A 137 -5.35 10.97 12.73
C SER A 137 -6.16 12.26 12.74
N ARG A 138 -7.15 12.32 11.84
CA ARG A 138 -7.97 13.52 11.64
C ARG A 138 -8.79 13.89 12.88
N GLN A 139 -9.38 12.92 13.57
CA GLN A 139 -10.16 13.19 14.79
C GLN A 139 -9.30 13.85 15.87
N VAL A 140 -8.08 13.35 16.09
CA VAL A 140 -7.14 13.91 17.07
C VAL A 140 -6.78 15.35 16.72
N ILE A 141 -6.55 15.64 15.44
CA ILE A 141 -6.22 17.00 14.97
C ILE A 141 -7.43 17.93 15.07
N GLN A 142 -8.61 17.45 14.72
CA GLN A 142 -9.85 18.22 14.77
C GLN A 142 -10.18 18.67 16.19
N PHE A 143 -10.10 17.78 17.19
CA PHE A 143 -10.27 18.15 18.59
C PHE A 143 -9.08 18.95 19.14
N GLY A 144 -7.85 18.63 18.69
CA GLY A 144 -6.65 19.40 19.04
C GLY A 144 -6.74 20.86 18.61
N VAL A 145 -7.27 21.12 17.40
CA VAL A 145 -7.51 22.48 16.89
C VAL A 145 -8.56 23.21 17.73
N LEU A 146 -9.64 22.55 18.14
CA LEU A 146 -10.67 23.15 18.98
C LEU A 146 -10.17 23.52 20.38
N ILE A 147 -9.13 22.84 20.88
CA ILE A 147 -8.47 23.19 22.14
C ILE A 147 -7.44 24.31 21.91
N LEU A 148 -6.61 24.18 20.88
CA LEU A 148 -5.52 25.10 20.58
C LEU A 148 -6.03 26.51 20.22
N PHE A 149 -7.10 26.60 19.42
CA PHE A 149 -7.68 27.86 18.97
C PHE A 149 -8.03 28.83 20.12
N PRO A 150 -8.92 28.49 21.08
CA PRO A 150 -9.29 29.41 22.15
C PRO A 150 -8.14 29.67 23.13
N VAL A 151 -7.19 28.73 23.28
CA VAL A 151 -5.98 28.92 24.09
C VAL A 151 -5.08 30.00 23.47
N LEU A 152 -4.87 29.98 22.15
CA LEU A 152 -4.11 31.01 21.45
C LEU A 152 -4.79 32.38 21.53
N VAL A 153 -6.13 32.43 21.44
CA VAL A 153 -6.89 33.67 21.67
C VAL A 153 -6.68 34.17 23.10
N ALA A 154 -6.76 33.31 24.10
CA ALA A 154 -6.51 33.68 25.50
C ALA A 154 -5.09 34.19 25.74
N PHE A 155 -4.10 33.61 25.04
CA PHE A 155 -2.72 34.02 25.17
C PHE A 155 -2.44 35.39 24.54
N LEU A 156 -2.95 35.64 23.32
CA LEU A 156 -2.67 36.89 22.59
C LEU A 156 -3.60 38.04 22.96
N HIS A 157 -4.84 37.76 23.35
CA HIS A 157 -5.86 38.74 23.71
C HIS A 157 -6.28 38.64 25.19
N GLY A 158 -5.34 38.29 26.07
CA GLY A 158 -5.57 38.03 27.50
C GLY A 158 -6.29 39.16 28.28
N GLN A 159 -6.30 40.38 27.75
CA GLN A 159 -6.97 41.54 28.35
C GLN A 159 -8.46 41.67 27.94
N ASP A 160 -8.91 40.98 26.88
CA ASP A 160 -10.28 41.05 26.37
C ASP A 160 -11.05 39.77 26.69
N LEU A 161 -11.60 39.73 27.91
CA LEU A 161 -12.35 38.57 28.42
C LEU A 161 -13.52 38.18 27.50
N SER A 162 -14.14 39.16 26.83
CA SER A 162 -15.29 38.92 25.94
C SER A 162 -14.89 38.10 24.71
N LYS A 163 -13.72 38.40 24.12
CA LYS A 163 -13.17 37.61 23.01
C LYS A 163 -12.83 36.20 23.41
N ILE A 164 -12.22 36.04 24.58
CA ILE A 164 -11.84 34.73 25.11
C ILE A 164 -13.08 33.86 25.28
N ILE A 165 -14.11 34.38 25.97
CA ILE A 165 -15.38 33.66 26.17
C ILE A 165 -16.03 33.30 24.84
N ALA A 166 -16.07 34.24 23.88
CA ALA A 166 -16.63 33.98 22.55
C ALA A 166 -15.84 32.90 21.78
N ALA A 167 -14.51 32.89 21.86
CA ALA A 167 -13.68 31.87 21.23
C ALA A 167 -13.91 30.47 21.85
N PHE A 168 -13.98 30.37 23.17
CA PHE A 168 -14.31 29.12 23.86
C PHE A 168 -15.73 28.65 23.54
N THR A 169 -16.69 29.57 23.43
CA THR A 169 -18.08 29.24 23.06
C THR A 169 -18.16 28.73 21.62
N LEU A 170 -17.46 29.37 20.68
CA LEU A 170 -17.38 28.91 19.29
C LEU A 170 -16.71 27.53 19.19
N ALA A 171 -15.60 27.32 19.90
CA ALA A 171 -14.91 26.03 19.94
C ALA A 171 -15.78 24.92 20.54
N GLY A 172 -16.47 25.20 21.64
CA GLY A 172 -17.39 24.27 22.30
C GLY A 172 -18.58 23.92 21.41
N LEU A 173 -19.17 24.91 20.73
CA LEU A 173 -20.26 24.69 19.77
C LEU A 173 -19.80 23.79 18.62
N MET A 174 -18.65 24.08 18.01
CA MET A 174 -18.09 23.26 16.93
C MET A 174 -17.81 21.83 17.40
N GLY A 175 -17.24 21.65 18.60
CA GLY A 175 -16.97 20.35 19.20
C GLY A 175 -18.24 19.53 19.46
N TRP A 176 -19.29 20.18 19.96
CA TRP A 176 -20.59 19.54 20.14
C TRP A 176 -21.20 19.13 18.79
N ILE A 177 -21.17 20.00 17.78
CA ILE A 177 -21.69 19.70 16.44
C ILE A 177 -20.96 18.51 15.80
N TYR A 178 -19.64 18.41 15.95
CA TYR A 178 -18.86 17.27 15.44
C TYR A 178 -19.27 15.92 16.04
N GLN A 179 -19.84 15.90 17.24
CA GLN A 179 -20.37 14.67 17.85
C GLN A 179 -21.78 14.31 17.36
N GLN A 180 -22.51 15.26 16.77
CA GLN A 180 -23.91 15.07 16.34
C GLN A 180 -24.04 14.74 14.84
N ILE A 181 -23.06 15.14 14.01
CA ILE A 181 -23.12 14.95 12.57
C ILE A 181 -22.23 13.76 12.15
N PRO A 182 -22.73 12.81 11.35
CA PRO A 182 -21.90 11.75 10.77
C PRO A 182 -20.85 12.32 9.81
N ASP A 183 -19.63 11.80 9.84
CA ASP A 183 -18.52 12.33 9.04
C ASP A 183 -18.55 11.79 7.60
N ASP A 184 -18.80 12.67 6.63
CA ASP A 184 -18.93 12.28 5.21
C ASP A 184 -17.64 11.71 4.60
N LEU A 185 -16.50 11.95 5.26
CA LEU A 185 -15.21 11.39 4.88
C LEU A 185 -15.04 9.93 5.36
N GLU A 186 -15.94 9.40 6.19
CA GLU A 186 -15.98 7.96 6.52
C GLU A 186 -16.71 7.11 5.46
N LEU A 187 -17.31 7.74 4.44
CA LEU A 187 -17.96 7.02 3.35
C LEU A 187 -16.95 6.18 2.55
N PRO A 188 -17.32 4.97 2.09
CA PRO A 188 -16.41 4.10 1.36
C PRO A 188 -15.85 4.81 0.10
N PRO A 189 -14.53 4.83 -0.12
CA PRO A 189 -13.93 5.52 -1.27
C PRO A 189 -14.35 4.92 -2.62
N GLN A 190 -14.91 3.70 -2.62
CA GLN A 190 -15.46 3.03 -3.80
C GLN A 190 -16.65 3.76 -4.44
N GLY A 191 -17.40 4.56 -3.67
CA GLY A 191 -18.51 5.37 -4.19
C GLY A 191 -18.11 6.78 -4.67
N ALA A 192 -16.84 7.18 -4.49
CA ALA A 192 -16.34 8.48 -4.93
C ALA A 192 -16.00 8.50 -6.43
N GLN A 193 -16.21 9.63 -7.11
CA GLN A 193 -15.86 9.78 -8.52
C GLN A 193 -14.33 9.79 -8.72
N LEU A 194 -13.84 9.06 -9.74
CA LEU A 194 -12.45 9.10 -10.22
C LEU A 194 -12.22 10.46 -10.91
N PRO A 195 -11.75 11.49 -10.18
CA PRO A 195 -10.37 11.57 -9.67
C PRO A 195 -10.22 11.94 -8.18
N VAL A 196 -11.33 11.98 -7.41
CA VAL A 196 -11.36 12.39 -5.99
C VAL A 196 -10.98 11.24 -5.06
N LYS A 197 -11.07 10.00 -5.53
CA LYS A 197 -10.84 8.77 -4.76
C LYS A 197 -9.49 8.71 -4.00
N PRO A 198 -8.32 9.02 -4.62
CA PRO A 198 -7.03 8.96 -3.91
C PRO A 198 -6.91 10.01 -2.79
N ILE A 199 -7.49 11.20 -3.02
CA ILE A 199 -7.52 12.29 -2.02
C ILE A 199 -8.46 11.91 -0.88
N MET A 200 -9.59 11.26 -1.19
CA MET A 200 -10.56 10.79 -0.20
C MET A 200 -9.94 9.71 0.69
N GLU A 201 -9.22 8.74 0.11
CA GLU A 201 -8.48 7.69 0.83
C GLU A 201 -7.41 8.27 1.77
N TYR A 202 -6.74 9.35 1.35
CA TYR A 202 -5.77 10.06 2.17
C TYR A 202 -6.41 10.87 3.31
N LEU A 203 -7.55 11.53 3.06
CA LEU A 203 -8.23 12.41 4.02
C LEU A 203 -9.13 11.66 5.02
N SER A 204 -9.69 10.52 4.63
CA SER A 204 -10.56 9.70 5.48
C SER A 204 -9.79 9.00 6.61
N GLY A 205 -8.46 8.98 6.54
CA GLY A 205 -7.65 8.16 7.45
C GLY A 205 -8.05 6.68 7.40
N SER A 206 -8.71 6.25 6.30
CA SER A 206 -9.13 4.87 6.12
C SER A 206 -7.91 3.99 6.22
N LYS A 207 -7.89 3.23 7.31
CA LYS A 207 -6.91 2.22 7.71
C LYS A 207 -6.32 1.47 6.51
N PRO A 208 -5.04 1.04 6.60
CA PRO A 208 -4.43 0.23 5.55
C PRO A 208 -5.34 -0.96 5.27
N THR A 209 -5.80 -1.06 4.03
CA THR A 209 -6.47 -2.26 3.54
C THR A 209 -5.53 -3.41 3.85
N ILE A 210 -5.99 -4.46 4.52
CA ILE A 210 -5.17 -5.64 4.80
C ILE A 210 -4.57 -6.09 3.47
N ILE A 211 -3.26 -5.98 3.34
CA ILE A 211 -2.55 -6.29 2.11
C ILE A 211 -2.39 -7.79 2.02
N THR A 212 -2.71 -8.35 0.86
CA THR A 212 -2.72 -9.78 0.59
C THR A 212 -1.84 -10.13 -0.59
N LEU A 213 -1.54 -11.42 -0.75
CA LEU A 213 -0.88 -11.91 -1.97
C LEU A 213 -1.77 -11.84 -3.22
N ASP A 214 -3.04 -11.48 -3.10
CA ASP A 214 -3.90 -11.24 -4.26
C ASP A 214 -3.71 -9.82 -4.84
N ASP A 215 -3.11 -8.91 -4.05
CA ASP A 215 -2.80 -7.54 -4.45
C ASP A 215 -1.51 -7.46 -5.28
N VAL A 216 -1.33 -6.38 -6.05
CA VAL A 216 -0.06 -6.10 -6.74
C VAL A 216 0.94 -5.56 -5.73
N LEU A 217 2.02 -6.30 -5.48
CA LEU A 217 3.04 -5.93 -4.51
C LEU A 217 4.31 -5.44 -5.18
N ASP A 218 4.78 -4.26 -4.76
CA ASP A 218 6.05 -3.70 -5.18
C ASP A 218 7.21 -4.41 -4.43
N PRO A 219 8.17 -5.04 -5.12
CA PRO A 219 9.34 -5.65 -4.48
C PRO A 219 10.21 -4.66 -3.70
N GLU A 220 10.18 -3.37 -4.03
CA GLU A 220 10.90 -2.31 -3.30
C GLU A 220 10.21 -1.89 -2.00
N VAL A 221 9.03 -2.44 -1.70
CA VAL A 221 8.31 -2.17 -0.44
C VAL A 221 8.10 -3.44 0.35
N PHE A 222 7.67 -4.50 -0.34
CA PHE A 222 7.25 -5.76 0.29
C PHE A 222 8.30 -6.86 0.21
N GLY A 223 9.47 -6.57 -0.38
CA GLY A 223 10.52 -7.55 -0.62
C GLY A 223 10.21 -8.49 -1.78
N ALA A 224 11.27 -9.07 -2.34
CA ALA A 224 11.17 -9.90 -3.54
C ALA A 224 10.30 -11.15 -3.32
N LYS A 225 10.42 -11.81 -2.16
CA LYS A 225 9.68 -13.03 -1.84
C LYS A 225 8.16 -12.84 -1.90
N SER A 226 7.64 -11.83 -1.21
CA SER A 226 6.21 -11.54 -1.22
C SER A 226 5.73 -11.10 -2.60
N ALA A 227 6.51 -10.28 -3.31
CA ALA A 227 6.18 -9.83 -4.66
C ALA A 227 6.10 -10.99 -5.67
N THR A 228 7.10 -11.88 -5.66
CA THR A 228 7.14 -13.08 -6.52
C THR A 228 5.96 -14.01 -6.24
N LEU A 229 5.62 -14.25 -4.96
CA LEU A 229 4.48 -15.09 -4.59
C LEU A 229 3.14 -14.47 -5.01
N SER A 230 2.97 -13.16 -4.86
CA SER A 230 1.80 -12.43 -5.36
C SER A 230 1.68 -12.58 -6.88
N GLN A 231 2.78 -12.38 -7.62
CA GLN A 231 2.80 -12.51 -9.06
C GLN A 231 2.42 -13.92 -9.53
N LEU A 232 2.99 -14.96 -8.90
CA LEU A 232 2.66 -16.35 -9.21
C LEU A 232 1.20 -16.68 -8.90
N LYS A 233 0.69 -16.24 -7.74
CA LYS A 233 -0.71 -16.45 -7.37
C LYS A 233 -1.66 -15.84 -8.40
N ARG A 234 -1.43 -14.59 -8.78
CA ARG A 234 -2.22 -13.87 -9.79
C ARG A 234 -2.15 -14.49 -11.19
N ARG A 235 -1.08 -15.24 -11.48
CA ARG A 235 -0.92 -16.02 -12.73
C ARG A 235 -1.55 -17.41 -12.66
N GLY A 236 -2.28 -17.73 -11.58
CA GLY A 236 -3.02 -18.99 -11.43
C GLY A 236 -2.20 -20.15 -10.88
N TYR A 237 -1.01 -19.90 -10.32
CA TYR A 237 -0.29 -20.92 -9.57
C TYR A 237 -0.92 -21.10 -8.19
N SER A 238 -0.90 -22.34 -7.71
CA SER A 238 -1.34 -22.68 -6.35
C SER A 238 -0.35 -22.15 -5.32
N VAL A 239 -0.54 -20.90 -4.90
CA VAL A 239 0.21 -20.26 -3.82
C VAL A 239 -0.71 -20.16 -2.60
N PRO A 240 -0.23 -20.52 -1.39
CA PRO A 240 -1.04 -20.39 -0.17
C PRO A 240 -1.54 -18.96 0.01
N LYS A 241 -2.72 -18.81 0.63
CA LYS A 241 -3.19 -17.48 1.06
C LYS A 241 -2.11 -16.80 1.89
N GLY A 242 -1.98 -15.49 1.74
CA GLY A 242 -0.94 -14.75 2.45
C GLY A 242 -1.33 -13.31 2.66
N TRP A 243 -0.85 -12.78 3.77
CA TRP A 243 -0.99 -11.41 4.21
C TRP A 243 0.39 -10.80 4.38
N VAL A 244 0.54 -9.55 3.96
CA VAL A 244 1.84 -8.89 3.95
C VAL A 244 1.76 -7.64 4.80
N LEU A 245 2.74 -7.48 5.68
CA LEU A 245 2.91 -6.30 6.52
C LEU A 245 4.12 -5.52 5.99
N ALA A 246 3.93 -4.24 5.67
CA ALA A 246 5.04 -3.38 5.26
C ALA A 246 6.03 -3.14 6.43
N PRO A 247 7.27 -2.72 6.15
CA PRO A 247 8.31 -2.58 7.17
C PRO A 247 7.89 -1.77 8.41
N PHE A 248 7.23 -0.63 8.19
CA PHE A 248 6.88 0.34 9.24
C PHE A 248 5.40 0.32 9.65
N ASP A 249 4.61 -0.64 9.13
CA ASP A 249 3.19 -0.74 9.47
C ASP A 249 2.98 -1.39 10.84
N ASP A 250 1.92 -0.93 11.52
CA ASP A 250 1.45 -1.49 12.79
C ASP A 250 0.76 -2.85 12.57
N PRO A 251 1.23 -3.93 13.21
CA PRO A 251 0.63 -5.26 13.06
C PRO A 251 -0.73 -5.41 13.75
N GLY A 252 -1.15 -4.46 14.61
CA GLY A 252 -2.32 -4.61 15.48
C GLY A 252 -3.62 -4.97 14.74
N GLN A 253 -3.86 -4.38 13.58
CA GLN A 253 -5.05 -4.69 12.77
C GLN A 253 -4.98 -6.09 12.17
N LEU A 254 -3.82 -6.49 11.65
CA LEU A 254 -3.62 -7.80 11.05
C LEU A 254 -3.71 -8.91 12.10
N ILE A 255 -3.15 -8.71 13.29
CA ILE A 255 -3.24 -9.64 14.42
C ILE A 255 -4.69 -9.80 14.88
N ASN A 256 -5.48 -8.71 14.88
CA ASN A 256 -6.88 -8.79 15.28
C ASN A 256 -7.75 -9.52 14.25
N PHE A 257 -7.44 -9.34 12.96
CA PHE A 257 -8.09 -10.02 11.85
C PHE A 257 -7.77 -11.52 11.81
N LEU A 258 -6.51 -11.89 12.02
CA LEU A 258 -6.07 -13.28 11.98
C LEU A 258 -6.49 -14.04 13.25
N GLN A 259 -6.96 -15.28 13.06
CA GLN A 259 -7.37 -16.19 14.14
C GLN A 259 -6.53 -17.48 14.12
N PRO A 260 -5.22 -17.40 14.43
CA PRO A 260 -4.38 -18.59 14.51
C PRO A 260 -4.91 -19.54 15.59
N SER A 261 -4.83 -20.84 15.32
CA SER A 261 -5.24 -21.91 16.24
C SER A 261 -4.38 -23.16 16.00
N PRO A 262 -4.37 -24.15 16.92
CA PRO A 262 -3.68 -25.43 16.70
C PRO A 262 -4.17 -26.18 15.45
N LEU A 263 -5.43 -25.99 15.03
CA LEU A 263 -5.99 -26.60 13.83
C LEU A 263 -5.67 -25.82 12.53
N SER A 264 -5.26 -24.56 12.66
CA SER A 264 -4.89 -23.69 11.54
C SER A 264 -3.68 -22.84 11.92
N PRO A 265 -2.50 -23.47 12.09
CA PRO A 265 -1.27 -22.75 12.41
C PRO A 265 -0.88 -21.80 11.28
N LEU A 266 -0.24 -20.69 11.64
CA LEU A 266 0.35 -19.75 10.69
C LEU A 266 1.88 -19.90 10.66
N VAL A 267 2.47 -19.51 9.55
CA VAL A 267 3.90 -19.28 9.37
C VAL A 267 4.14 -17.79 9.14
N VAL A 268 5.17 -17.25 9.79
CA VAL A 268 5.59 -15.85 9.67
C VAL A 268 6.99 -15.83 9.07
N ARG A 269 7.11 -15.26 7.87
CA ARG A 269 8.30 -15.29 7.03
C ARG A 269 8.83 -13.87 6.82
N SER A 270 10.14 -13.76 6.78
CA SER A 270 10.86 -12.57 6.31
C SER A 270 10.69 -12.40 4.79
N SER A 271 10.56 -11.14 4.39
CA SER A 271 10.57 -10.70 2.99
C SER A 271 11.33 -9.37 2.92
N ALA A 272 12.66 -9.45 2.95
CA ALA A 272 13.54 -8.28 2.89
C ALA A 272 13.79 -7.83 1.44
N ILE A 273 14.15 -6.55 1.29
CA ILE A 273 14.60 -6.01 -0.01
C ILE A 273 15.97 -6.60 -0.33
N GLY A 274 16.15 -7.08 -1.55
CA GLY A 274 17.39 -7.72 -2.00
C GLY A 274 17.61 -9.14 -1.48
N GLU A 275 16.63 -9.75 -0.79
CA GLU A 275 16.71 -11.11 -0.26
C GLU A 275 16.85 -12.18 -1.36
N ASP A 276 16.06 -12.06 -2.42
CA ASP A 276 15.97 -12.99 -3.54
C ASP A 276 16.14 -12.22 -4.85
N SER A 277 17.39 -11.83 -5.16
CA SER A 277 17.73 -11.12 -6.41
C SER A 277 18.42 -12.07 -7.40
N GLN A 278 18.53 -11.66 -8.66
CA GLN A 278 19.31 -12.41 -9.65
C GLN A 278 20.81 -12.49 -9.31
N GLN A 279 21.30 -11.61 -8.45
CA GLN A 279 22.73 -11.50 -8.13
C GLN A 279 23.09 -12.01 -6.73
N ALA A 280 22.10 -12.24 -5.86
CA ALA A 280 22.33 -12.65 -4.48
C ALA A 280 21.11 -13.39 -3.90
N SER A 281 21.41 -14.43 -3.11
CA SER A 281 20.45 -15.21 -2.33
C SER A 281 20.80 -15.07 -0.85
N ALA A 282 19.85 -14.63 -0.03
CA ALA A 282 20.03 -14.45 1.41
C ALA A 282 19.66 -15.72 2.21
N ALA A 283 19.90 -16.89 1.62
CA ALA A 283 19.58 -18.17 2.25
C ALA A 283 20.14 -18.25 3.68
N GLY A 284 19.25 -18.50 4.66
CA GLY A 284 19.60 -18.64 6.07
C GLY A 284 19.93 -17.33 6.81
N GLN A 285 19.80 -16.16 6.19
CA GLN A 285 20.13 -14.88 6.84
C GLN A 285 19.01 -14.30 7.70
N TYR A 286 17.75 -14.62 7.37
CA TYR A 286 16.58 -14.08 8.06
C TYR A 286 15.76 -15.18 8.71
N THR A 287 15.02 -14.81 9.76
CA THR A 287 14.21 -15.76 10.53
C THR A 287 12.88 -16.05 9.84
N THR A 288 12.44 -17.30 9.94
CA THR A 288 11.06 -17.74 9.68
C THR A 288 10.55 -18.44 10.94
N VAL A 289 9.38 -18.05 11.42
CA VAL A 289 8.74 -18.63 12.61
C VAL A 289 7.56 -19.48 12.17
N LEU A 290 7.59 -20.75 12.56
CA LEU A 290 6.59 -21.77 12.22
C LEU A 290 5.67 -22.03 13.41
N ASN A 291 4.58 -22.74 13.14
CA ASN A 291 3.62 -23.27 14.11
C ASN A 291 3.03 -22.20 15.04
N VAL A 292 2.66 -21.04 14.48
CA VAL A 292 2.07 -19.94 15.22
C VAL A 292 0.58 -20.20 15.40
N THR A 293 0.18 -20.54 16.63
CA THR A 293 -1.16 -21.04 16.97
C THR A 293 -1.98 -20.10 17.88
N SER A 294 -1.45 -18.93 18.22
CA SER A 294 -2.14 -17.94 19.08
C SER A 294 -1.86 -16.51 18.64
N LYS A 295 -2.75 -15.57 18.98
CA LYS A 295 -2.57 -14.14 18.66
C LYS A 295 -1.34 -13.54 19.33
N GLN A 296 -1.06 -13.95 20.58
CA GLN A 296 0.14 -13.54 21.29
C GLN A 296 1.40 -14.10 20.61
N GLY A 297 1.36 -15.38 20.22
CA GLY A 297 2.43 -16.01 19.44
C GLY A 297 2.67 -15.30 18.11
N LEU A 298 1.61 -14.85 17.42
CA LEU A 298 1.70 -14.10 16.17
C LEU A 298 2.38 -12.75 16.36
N SER A 299 2.03 -12.02 17.41
CA SER A 299 2.69 -10.75 17.75
C SER A 299 4.20 -10.95 18.00
N LEU A 300 4.55 -11.97 18.79
CA LEU A 300 5.94 -12.31 19.07
C LEU A 300 6.70 -12.75 17.82
N ALA A 301 6.09 -13.59 16.98
CA ALA A 301 6.67 -14.05 15.73
C ALA A 301 6.94 -12.91 14.74
N ILE A 302 6.00 -11.97 14.59
CA ILE A 302 6.20 -10.77 13.75
C ILE A 302 7.37 -9.93 14.30
N ALA A 303 7.42 -9.71 15.61
CA ALA A 303 8.49 -8.95 16.24
C ALA A 303 9.86 -9.64 16.09
N GLU A 304 9.90 -10.97 16.23
CA GLU A 304 11.12 -11.77 16.06
C GLU A 304 11.64 -11.73 14.62
N VAL A 305 10.74 -11.91 13.64
CA VAL A 305 11.08 -11.75 12.23
C VAL A 305 11.61 -10.34 12.01
N LYS A 306 10.87 -9.27 12.34
CA LYS A 306 11.37 -7.89 12.17
C LYS A 306 12.73 -7.65 12.86
N ARG A 307 13.00 -8.27 14.01
CA ARG A 307 14.29 -8.18 14.71
C ARG A 307 15.43 -8.88 13.96
N SER A 308 15.16 -10.00 13.27
CA SER A 308 16.18 -10.73 12.52
C SER A 308 16.84 -9.89 11.43
N TYR A 309 16.13 -8.89 10.92
CA TYR A 309 16.67 -7.92 9.97
C TYR A 309 17.90 -7.18 10.54
N ASN A 310 17.96 -6.90 11.84
CA ASN A 310 19.09 -6.23 12.50
C ASN A 310 20.06 -7.20 13.19
N SER A 311 20.02 -8.48 12.87
CA SER A 311 21.03 -9.42 13.36
C SER A 311 22.40 -9.10 12.74
N GLU A 312 23.48 -9.38 13.46
CA GLU A 312 24.85 -9.06 13.02
C GLU A 312 25.16 -9.64 11.63
N ASN A 313 24.76 -10.90 11.39
CA ASN A 313 24.93 -11.59 10.12
C ASN A 313 24.14 -10.90 8.99
N ALA A 314 22.87 -10.53 9.24
CA ALA A 314 22.02 -9.89 8.24
C ALA A 314 22.49 -8.48 7.88
N VAL A 315 22.98 -7.71 8.86
CA VAL A 315 23.56 -6.38 8.64
C VAL A 315 24.82 -6.49 7.79
N LYS A 316 25.73 -7.40 8.15
CA LYS A 316 26.97 -7.63 7.38
C LYS A 316 26.66 -8.05 5.94
N TYR A 317 25.74 -8.98 5.76
CA TYR A 317 25.29 -9.44 4.44
C TYR A 317 24.77 -8.28 3.57
N ARG A 318 23.94 -7.39 4.13
CA ARG A 318 23.43 -6.21 3.38
C ARG A 318 24.51 -5.19 3.07
N GLN A 319 25.46 -4.98 4.00
CA GLN A 319 26.61 -4.10 3.78
C GLN A 319 27.49 -4.61 2.64
N ASP A 320 27.78 -5.92 2.60
CA ASP A 320 28.59 -6.55 1.55
C ASP A 320 27.93 -6.42 0.16
N LEU A 321 26.60 -6.38 0.11
CA LEU A 321 25.82 -6.20 -1.14
C LEU A 321 25.48 -4.74 -1.47
N GLY A 322 25.82 -3.77 -0.60
CA GLY A 322 25.47 -2.37 -0.80
C GLY A 322 23.96 -2.07 -0.79
N VAL A 323 23.15 -2.91 -0.13
CA VAL A 323 21.68 -2.76 -0.07
C VAL A 323 21.31 -1.66 0.93
N LYS A 324 20.38 -0.77 0.55
CA LYS A 324 19.90 0.30 1.42
C LYS A 324 19.12 -0.23 2.63
N ASP A 325 19.25 0.46 3.75
CA ASP A 325 18.52 0.12 4.96
C ASP A 325 17.10 0.71 4.94
N VAL A 326 16.11 -0.16 4.76
CA VAL A 326 14.70 0.16 4.48
C VAL A 326 13.72 -0.61 5.36
N GLY A 327 14.24 -1.42 6.29
CA GLY A 327 13.45 -2.33 7.11
C GLY A 327 13.02 -3.60 6.37
N MET A 328 12.17 -4.41 7.02
CA MET A 328 11.76 -5.70 6.51
C MET A 328 10.24 -5.88 6.50
N ALA A 329 9.72 -6.25 5.34
CA ALA A 329 8.33 -6.68 5.22
C ALA A 329 8.18 -8.10 5.78
N VAL A 330 6.98 -8.39 6.28
CA VAL A 330 6.66 -9.67 6.90
C VAL A 330 5.52 -10.33 6.14
N LEU A 331 5.74 -11.56 5.69
CA LEU A 331 4.75 -12.40 5.03
C LEU A 331 4.16 -13.39 6.04
N ILE A 332 2.85 -13.37 6.22
CA ILE A 332 2.12 -14.32 7.06
C ILE A 332 1.28 -15.22 6.16
N GLN A 333 1.41 -16.55 6.29
CA GLN A 333 0.63 -17.52 5.53
C GLN A 333 0.08 -18.62 6.45
N PRO A 334 -0.99 -19.33 6.08
CA PRO A 334 -1.32 -20.62 6.69
C PRO A 334 -0.15 -21.59 6.50
N GLN A 335 0.22 -22.31 7.55
CA GLN A 335 1.23 -23.35 7.45
C GLN A 335 0.61 -24.60 6.83
N ILE A 336 1.13 -25.00 5.67
CA ILE A 336 0.65 -26.17 4.94
C ILE A 336 1.07 -27.44 5.67
N GLN A 337 0.08 -28.28 6.01
CA GLN A 337 0.31 -29.61 6.58
C GLN A 337 0.59 -30.58 5.43
N SER A 338 1.87 -30.83 5.17
CA SER A 338 2.29 -31.53 3.96
C SER A 338 2.51 -33.02 4.15
N VAL A 339 2.04 -33.80 3.18
CA VAL A 339 2.37 -35.22 3.02
C VAL A 339 3.76 -35.38 2.42
N TYR A 340 4.10 -34.52 1.44
CA TYR A 340 5.43 -34.44 0.83
C TYR A 340 5.83 -32.98 0.67
N SER A 341 7.11 -32.69 0.76
CA SER A 341 7.64 -31.36 0.50
C SER A 341 9.05 -31.43 -0.03
N GLY A 342 9.54 -30.33 -0.59
CA GLY A 342 10.87 -30.32 -1.16
C GLY A 342 11.25 -29.02 -1.84
N VAL A 343 12.38 -29.10 -2.53
CA VAL A 343 12.93 -28.03 -3.36
C VAL A 343 13.07 -28.57 -4.78
N ALA A 344 12.77 -27.74 -5.78
CA ALA A 344 12.92 -28.05 -7.18
C ALA A 344 13.75 -26.97 -7.87
N PHE A 345 14.88 -27.38 -8.44
CA PHE A 345 15.69 -26.55 -9.31
C PHE A 345 15.29 -26.84 -10.75
N SER A 346 14.76 -25.84 -11.43
CA SER A 346 14.42 -25.96 -12.86
C SER A 346 15.63 -26.34 -13.72
N ARG A 347 16.86 -25.99 -13.31
CA ARG A 347 18.10 -26.44 -13.96
C ARG A 347 18.99 -27.10 -12.93
N ASP A 348 19.87 -27.98 -13.37
CA ASP A 348 20.83 -28.63 -12.49
C ASP A 348 21.84 -27.60 -11.95
N PRO A 349 21.83 -27.29 -10.63
CA PRO A 349 22.67 -26.25 -10.05
C PRO A 349 24.14 -26.67 -9.91
N ILE A 350 24.43 -27.99 -10.00
CA ILE A 350 25.78 -28.56 -9.81
C ILE A 350 26.48 -28.73 -11.15
N SER A 351 25.80 -29.35 -12.13
CA SER A 351 26.43 -29.60 -13.43
C SER A 351 26.55 -28.35 -14.30
N GLN A 352 25.87 -27.25 -13.93
CA GLN A 352 25.89 -25.91 -14.58
C GLN A 352 25.53 -25.90 -16.09
N GLN A 353 25.31 -27.07 -16.70
CA GLN A 353 25.05 -27.31 -18.12
C GLN A 353 23.85 -28.25 -18.33
N GLY A 354 23.23 -28.74 -17.26
CA GLY A 354 22.15 -29.72 -17.31
C GLY A 354 20.78 -29.10 -17.58
N ASP A 355 20.14 -29.52 -18.68
CA ASP A 355 18.73 -29.27 -19.00
C ASP A 355 17.77 -30.09 -18.09
N ALA A 356 18.30 -30.78 -17.08
CA ALA A 356 17.52 -31.54 -16.13
C ALA A 356 16.90 -30.60 -15.07
N VAL A 357 15.65 -30.90 -14.71
CA VAL A 357 15.03 -30.44 -13.47
C VAL A 357 15.50 -31.35 -12.34
N VAL A 358 16.08 -30.78 -11.30
CA VAL A 358 16.57 -31.52 -10.12
C VAL A 358 15.59 -31.27 -8.98
N ILE A 359 15.07 -32.34 -8.38
CA ILE A 359 14.09 -32.27 -7.30
C ILE A 359 14.66 -33.00 -6.09
N GLU A 360 14.69 -32.32 -4.96
CA GLU A 360 14.98 -32.89 -3.64
C GLU A 360 13.68 -32.92 -2.84
N ALA A 361 13.31 -34.08 -2.34
CA ALA A 361 11.99 -34.29 -1.75
C ALA A 361 12.04 -35.16 -0.51
N VAL A 362 11.15 -34.87 0.45
CA VAL A 362 10.99 -35.60 1.70
C VAL A 362 9.52 -35.92 1.98
N VAL A 363 9.31 -36.95 2.80
CA VAL A 363 8.01 -37.26 3.40
C VAL A 363 7.78 -36.34 4.59
N GLY A 364 6.64 -35.65 4.64
CA GLY A 364 6.31 -34.69 5.69
C GLY A 364 6.71 -33.26 5.36
N THR A 365 7.10 -32.51 6.39
CA THR A 365 7.30 -31.06 6.32
C THR A 365 8.76 -30.65 6.00
N PRO A 366 8.98 -29.46 5.41
CA PRO A 366 10.31 -28.99 4.98
C PRO A 366 11.32 -28.84 6.12
N GLU A 367 10.85 -28.71 7.37
CA GLU A 367 11.72 -28.54 8.55
C GLU A 367 12.67 -29.72 8.76
N GLN A 368 12.29 -30.91 8.29
CA GLN A 368 13.09 -32.13 8.44
C GLN A 368 14.38 -32.08 7.60
N VAL A 369 14.38 -31.35 6.49
CA VAL A 369 15.55 -31.16 5.62
C VAL A 369 16.52 -30.15 6.23
N VAL A 370 16.01 -28.99 6.65
CA VAL A 370 16.83 -27.89 7.20
C VAL A 370 17.50 -28.29 8.52
N SER A 371 16.89 -29.18 9.30
CA SER A 371 17.48 -29.69 10.53
C SER A 371 18.57 -30.75 10.33
N GLY A 372 18.85 -31.16 9.08
CA GLY A 372 19.87 -32.18 8.75
C GLY A 372 19.54 -33.59 9.25
N LYS A 373 18.30 -33.83 9.68
CA LYS A 373 17.86 -35.09 10.29
C LYS A 373 17.46 -36.15 9.27
N VAL A 374 17.14 -35.74 8.04
CA VAL A 374 16.67 -36.61 6.97
C VAL A 374 17.43 -36.28 5.68
N THR A 375 17.99 -37.29 5.03
CA THR A 375 18.56 -37.16 3.69
C THR A 375 17.42 -37.14 2.67
N PRO A 376 17.24 -36.06 1.88
CA PRO A 376 16.20 -35.98 0.87
C PRO A 376 16.39 -37.03 -0.23
N GLU A 377 15.28 -37.50 -0.80
CA GLU A 377 15.30 -38.27 -2.04
C GLU A 377 15.56 -37.32 -3.21
N GLN A 378 16.51 -37.67 -4.08
CA GLN A 378 16.88 -36.85 -5.24
C GLN A 378 16.35 -37.48 -6.53
N TYR A 379 15.73 -36.64 -7.36
CA TYR A 379 15.20 -37.00 -8.66
C TYR A 379 15.73 -36.07 -9.74
N ARG A 380 16.03 -36.60 -10.92
CA ARG A 380 16.39 -35.82 -12.11
C ARG A 380 15.41 -36.11 -13.23
N LEU A 381 14.90 -35.06 -13.86
CA LEU A 381 13.90 -35.17 -14.91
C LEU A 381 14.22 -34.28 -16.10
N PHE A 382 14.15 -34.82 -17.31
CA PHE A 382 14.25 -34.03 -18.55
C PHE A 382 12.85 -33.80 -19.10
N VAL A 383 12.40 -32.54 -19.13
CA VAL A 383 11.07 -32.17 -19.61
C VAL A 383 11.18 -31.84 -21.11
N LEU A 384 10.72 -32.74 -21.96
CA LEU A 384 10.76 -32.58 -23.42
C LEU A 384 9.43 -32.00 -23.93
N GLY A 385 9.46 -30.76 -24.43
CA GLY A 385 8.32 -30.06 -25.03
C GLY A 385 7.50 -29.19 -24.06
N GLU A 386 6.79 -28.20 -24.60
CA GLU A 386 6.04 -27.20 -23.79
C GLU A 386 4.70 -27.75 -23.22
N ASP A 387 4.11 -28.77 -23.86
CA ASP A 387 2.66 -28.99 -23.74
C ASP A 387 2.21 -30.30 -23.07
N LYS A 388 3.09 -31.24 -22.67
CA LYS A 388 2.62 -32.48 -22.02
C LYS A 388 3.57 -33.09 -20.98
N LEU A 389 3.00 -33.56 -19.87
CA LEU A 389 3.57 -34.50 -18.89
C LEU A 389 4.08 -35.83 -19.49
N SER A 390 3.89 -36.05 -20.80
CA SER A 390 4.05 -37.34 -21.50
C SER A 390 5.49 -37.74 -21.77
N THR A 391 6.43 -36.79 -21.83
CA THR A 391 7.79 -37.06 -22.32
C THR A 391 8.81 -36.58 -21.30
N VAL A 392 8.77 -37.22 -20.13
CA VAL A 392 9.72 -36.96 -19.06
C VAL A 392 10.63 -38.17 -18.89
N GLN A 393 11.91 -38.02 -19.23
CA GLN A 393 12.92 -39.00 -18.83
C GLN A 393 13.13 -38.84 -17.33
N PHE A 394 12.98 -39.93 -16.57
CA PHE A 394 12.97 -39.93 -15.11
C PHE A 394 14.15 -40.75 -14.60
N GLU A 395 14.96 -40.13 -13.75
CA GLU A 395 16.09 -40.75 -13.07
C GLU A 395 15.92 -40.54 -11.57
N GLY A 396 16.01 -41.61 -10.79
CA GLY A 396 15.88 -41.59 -9.33
C GLY A 396 15.01 -42.73 -8.82
N GLU A 397 15.36 -43.26 -7.65
CA GLU A 397 14.55 -44.25 -6.94
C GLU A 397 14.19 -43.70 -5.56
N GLY A 398 12.92 -43.81 -5.17
CA GLY A 398 12.44 -43.28 -3.91
C GLY A 398 10.98 -43.62 -3.64
N LYS A 399 10.50 -43.23 -2.46
CA LYS A 399 9.17 -43.58 -1.94
C LYS A 399 8.10 -42.59 -2.38
N ILE A 400 8.48 -41.47 -2.97
CA ILE A 400 7.54 -40.42 -3.36
C ILE A 400 6.89 -40.79 -4.71
N PRO A 401 5.56 -40.63 -4.86
CA PRO A 401 4.87 -40.98 -6.09
C PRO A 401 5.47 -40.29 -7.32
N GLN A 402 5.87 -41.07 -8.34
CA GLN A 402 6.45 -40.54 -9.58
C GLN A 402 5.52 -39.53 -10.28
N SER A 403 4.20 -39.70 -10.16
CA SER A 403 3.21 -38.77 -10.70
C SER A 403 3.34 -37.38 -10.08
N LEU A 404 3.59 -37.28 -8.77
CA LEU A 404 3.83 -36.03 -8.07
C LEU A 404 5.15 -35.40 -8.51
N ILE A 405 6.23 -36.18 -8.58
CA ILE A 405 7.53 -35.69 -9.00
C ILE A 405 7.49 -35.14 -10.44
N LYS A 406 6.75 -35.79 -11.35
CA LYS A 406 6.50 -35.26 -12.71
C LYS A 406 5.71 -33.94 -12.69
N GLN A 407 4.71 -33.80 -11.81
CA GLN A 407 3.98 -32.53 -11.64
C GLN A 407 4.89 -31.41 -11.13
N VAL A 408 5.76 -31.71 -10.17
CA VAL A 408 6.76 -30.76 -9.64
C VAL A 408 7.75 -30.35 -10.74
N ALA A 409 8.23 -31.29 -11.56
CA ALA A 409 9.14 -30.98 -12.65
C ALA A 409 8.50 -30.07 -13.71
N TYR A 410 7.24 -30.36 -14.07
CA TYR A 410 6.48 -29.53 -14.99
C TYR A 410 6.20 -28.14 -14.41
N LEU A 411 5.84 -28.06 -13.12
CA LEU A 411 5.70 -26.81 -12.40
C LEU A 411 6.98 -25.98 -12.48
N ALA A 412 8.15 -26.59 -12.23
CA ALA A 412 9.43 -25.89 -12.25
C ALA A 412 9.76 -25.26 -13.61
N ARG A 413 9.55 -26.02 -14.70
CA ARG A 413 9.70 -25.52 -16.08
C ARG A 413 8.71 -24.41 -16.41
N ARG A 414 7.45 -24.55 -15.99
CA ARG A 414 6.44 -23.51 -16.19
C ARG A 414 6.79 -22.21 -15.46
N VAL A 415 7.31 -22.29 -14.25
CA VAL A 415 7.72 -21.11 -13.49
C VAL A 415 8.93 -20.44 -14.16
N GLU A 416 9.93 -21.20 -14.62
CA GLU A 416 11.06 -20.66 -15.40
C GLU A 416 10.62 -19.97 -16.70
N ASN A 417 9.76 -20.60 -17.51
CA ASN A 417 9.26 -20.00 -18.75
C ASN A 417 8.52 -18.68 -18.49
N ASN A 418 7.80 -18.60 -17.37
CA ASN A 418 7.13 -17.38 -16.92
C ASN A 418 8.07 -16.25 -16.50
N TYR A 419 9.33 -16.56 -16.23
CA TYR A 419 10.41 -15.63 -15.98
C TYR A 419 11.39 -15.60 -17.16
N TYR A 420 10.87 -15.74 -18.39
CA TYR A 420 11.63 -15.59 -19.64
C TYR A 420 12.85 -16.53 -19.74
N GLY A 421 12.72 -17.74 -19.20
CA GLY A 421 13.79 -18.73 -19.22
C GLY A 421 14.84 -18.56 -18.12
N ILE A 422 14.64 -17.63 -17.16
CA ILE A 422 15.53 -17.50 -16.01
C ILE A 422 15.34 -18.72 -15.11
N PRO A 423 16.38 -19.53 -14.87
CA PRO A 423 16.28 -20.71 -14.01
C PRO A 423 15.83 -20.35 -12.60
N GLN A 424 14.89 -21.11 -12.08
CA GLN A 424 14.27 -20.94 -10.77
C GLN A 424 14.60 -22.08 -9.81
N ASP A 425 14.83 -21.71 -8.55
CA ASP A 425 14.83 -22.52 -7.33
C ASP A 425 13.45 -22.33 -6.65
N ILE A 426 12.71 -23.43 -6.47
CA ILE A 426 11.32 -23.43 -6.05
C ILE A 426 11.13 -24.31 -4.81
N GLU A 427 10.64 -23.72 -3.73
CA GLU A 427 10.15 -24.48 -2.57
C GLU A 427 8.70 -24.88 -2.81
N TRP A 428 8.39 -26.16 -2.61
CA TRP A 428 7.07 -26.70 -2.86
C TRP A 428 6.61 -27.65 -1.75
N SER A 429 5.29 -27.82 -1.67
CA SER A 429 4.64 -28.64 -0.66
C SER A 429 3.38 -29.27 -1.21
N TYR A 430 3.10 -30.52 -0.85
CA TYR A 430 1.91 -31.25 -1.27
C TYR A 430 1.12 -31.72 -0.05
N ASP A 431 -0.12 -31.26 0.06
CA ASP A 431 -1.01 -31.56 1.21
C ASP A 431 -1.85 -32.84 1.03
N GLY A 432 -1.63 -33.60 -0.05
CA GLY A 432 -2.45 -34.75 -0.41
C GLY A 432 -3.43 -34.46 -1.55
N GLN A 433 -3.70 -33.18 -1.84
CA GLN A 433 -4.65 -32.74 -2.87
C GLN A 433 -4.05 -31.69 -3.81
N THR A 434 -3.31 -30.72 -3.26
CA THR A 434 -2.81 -29.55 -3.96
C THR A 434 -1.29 -29.47 -3.84
N LEU A 435 -0.62 -29.24 -4.97
CA LEU A 435 0.79 -28.87 -5.04
C LEU A 435 0.91 -27.35 -4.86
N TRP A 436 1.40 -26.93 -3.70
CA TRP A 436 1.60 -25.54 -3.31
C TRP A 436 3.01 -25.07 -3.64
N VAL A 437 3.11 -23.86 -4.21
CA VAL A 437 4.37 -23.11 -4.34
C VAL A 437 4.55 -22.26 -3.08
N LEU A 438 5.60 -22.55 -2.32
CA LEU A 438 5.92 -21.82 -1.09
C LEU A 438 6.92 -20.69 -1.35
N GLN A 439 7.81 -20.84 -2.32
CA GLN A 439 8.79 -19.82 -2.71
C GLN A 439 9.24 -20.08 -4.15
N ALA A 440 9.64 -19.03 -4.86
CA ALA A 440 10.36 -19.13 -6.12
C ALA A 440 11.39 -18.02 -6.18
N ARG A 441 12.61 -18.33 -6.66
CA ARG A 441 13.68 -17.35 -6.83
C ARG A 441 14.65 -17.77 -7.93
N PRO A 442 15.39 -16.83 -8.55
CA PRO A 442 16.41 -17.18 -9.54
C PRO A 442 17.54 -18.05 -8.96
N ILE A 443 18.05 -18.98 -9.76
CA ILE A 443 19.28 -19.73 -9.44
C ILE A 443 20.47 -18.84 -9.79
N THR A 444 21.19 -18.34 -8.77
CA THR A 444 22.31 -17.41 -8.95
C THR A 444 23.67 -18.09 -9.17
N THR A 445 23.75 -19.41 -8.98
CA THR A 445 25.00 -20.19 -9.12
C THR A 445 25.29 -20.63 -10.56
N LEU A 446 24.36 -20.41 -11.49
CA LEU A 446 24.54 -20.78 -12.89
C LEU A 446 25.38 -19.73 -13.60
N VAL A 447 26.42 -20.17 -14.28
CA VAL A 447 27.30 -19.31 -15.09
C VAL A 447 26.65 -19.12 -16.46
N PRO A 448 26.63 -17.89 -17.03
CA PRO A 448 26.12 -17.68 -18.38
C PRO A 448 26.85 -18.57 -19.40
N ILE A 449 26.09 -19.33 -20.18
CA ILE A 449 26.63 -20.22 -21.20
C ILE A 449 26.95 -19.39 -22.45
N TRP A 450 28.24 -19.18 -22.71
CA TRP A 450 28.70 -18.66 -23.99
C TRP A 450 28.45 -19.70 -25.08
N THR A 451 27.36 -19.55 -25.83
CA THR A 451 27.05 -20.44 -26.94
C THR A 451 27.59 -19.91 -28.26
N ARG A 452 28.21 -20.81 -29.02
CA ARG A 452 28.63 -20.54 -30.40
C ARG A 452 27.51 -20.79 -31.41
N LYS A 453 26.27 -21.15 -31.01
CA LYS A 453 25.24 -21.62 -31.98
C LYS A 453 25.02 -20.66 -33.15
N ILE A 454 24.82 -19.37 -32.89
CA ILE A 454 24.66 -18.38 -33.98
C ILE A 454 25.99 -18.12 -34.71
N ALA A 455 27.08 -17.91 -33.96
CA ALA A 455 28.38 -17.60 -34.55
C ALA A 455 28.96 -18.76 -35.40
N ALA A 456 28.73 -20.01 -35.01
CA ALA A 456 29.24 -21.21 -35.68
C ALA A 456 28.36 -21.64 -36.87
N GLU A 457 27.08 -21.30 -36.86
CA GLU A 457 26.19 -21.51 -38.02
C GLU A 457 26.49 -20.50 -39.13
N VAL A 458 26.83 -19.26 -38.78
CA VAL A 458 27.08 -18.17 -39.75
C VAL A 458 28.57 -18.04 -40.12
N ILE A 459 29.49 -18.40 -39.22
CA ILE A 459 30.94 -18.28 -39.40
C ILE A 459 31.62 -19.60 -38.96
N PRO A 460 31.81 -20.57 -39.87
CA PRO A 460 32.48 -21.81 -39.52
C PRO A 460 33.96 -21.56 -39.17
N GLY A 461 34.38 -21.92 -37.95
CA GLY A 461 35.78 -21.88 -37.51
C GLY A 461 36.01 -21.19 -36.15
N VAL A 462 37.27 -21.06 -35.76
CA VAL A 462 37.69 -20.29 -34.56
C VAL A 462 37.93 -18.84 -34.97
N ILE A 463 37.12 -17.92 -34.45
CA ILE A 463 37.29 -16.48 -34.71
C ILE A 463 38.44 -15.95 -33.85
N ARG A 464 39.47 -15.37 -34.49
CA ARG A 464 40.61 -14.78 -33.78
C ARG A 464 40.18 -13.48 -33.07
N PRO A 465 40.79 -13.10 -31.93
CA PRO A 465 40.38 -11.92 -31.16
C PRO A 465 40.29 -10.62 -31.97
N LEU A 466 41.23 -10.37 -32.89
CA LEU A 466 41.20 -9.20 -33.76
C LEU A 466 40.01 -9.22 -34.73
N THR A 467 39.69 -10.38 -35.29
CA THR A 467 38.54 -10.56 -36.18
C THR A 467 37.22 -10.35 -35.43
N TRP A 468 37.15 -10.79 -34.17
CA TRP A 468 35.99 -10.55 -33.31
C TRP A 468 35.82 -9.06 -32.99
N SER A 469 36.88 -8.35 -32.60
CA SER A 469 36.83 -6.93 -32.29
C SER A 469 36.41 -6.05 -33.48
N ILE A 470 36.72 -6.47 -34.70
CA ILE A 470 36.31 -5.77 -35.94
C ILE A 470 34.86 -6.14 -36.32
N ASN A 471 34.46 -7.41 -36.16
CA ASN A 471 33.12 -7.85 -36.51
C ASN A 471 32.07 -7.41 -35.51
N LEU A 472 32.36 -7.38 -34.21
CA LEU A 472 31.42 -7.01 -33.15
C LEU A 472 30.59 -5.73 -33.47
N PRO A 473 31.19 -4.59 -33.86
CA PRO A 473 30.42 -3.40 -34.21
C PRO A 473 29.62 -3.55 -35.52
N LEU A 474 30.04 -4.39 -36.46
CA LEU A 474 29.33 -4.66 -37.71
C LEU A 474 28.15 -5.62 -37.50
N THR A 475 28.35 -6.71 -36.76
CA THR A 475 27.32 -7.72 -36.46
C THR A 475 26.30 -7.19 -35.47
N CYS A 476 26.71 -6.61 -34.35
CA CYS A 476 25.74 -6.13 -33.35
C CYS A 476 25.17 -4.75 -33.76
N GLY A 477 25.98 -3.87 -34.37
CA GLY A 477 25.55 -2.51 -34.69
C GLY A 477 24.68 -2.39 -35.94
N VAL A 478 25.08 -3.01 -37.06
CA VAL A 478 24.35 -2.86 -38.34
C VAL A 478 23.20 -3.85 -38.45
N TRP A 479 23.39 -5.11 -38.06
CA TRP A 479 22.32 -6.10 -38.10
C TRP A 479 21.27 -5.87 -37.02
N GLY A 480 21.64 -5.37 -35.84
CA GLY A 480 20.68 -4.97 -34.81
C GLY A 480 19.66 -3.99 -35.37
N LYS A 481 20.12 -2.91 -36.03
CA LYS A 481 19.23 -1.94 -36.71
C LYS A 481 18.40 -2.57 -37.82
N LEU A 482 18.99 -3.44 -38.65
CA LEU A 482 18.29 -4.10 -39.74
C LEU A 482 17.17 -5.02 -39.22
N PHE A 483 17.44 -5.79 -38.17
CA PHE A 483 16.46 -6.64 -37.52
C PHE A 483 15.37 -5.85 -36.79
N THR A 484 15.69 -4.71 -36.16
CA THR A 484 14.66 -3.80 -35.62
C THR A 484 13.74 -3.26 -36.71
N ILE A 485 14.29 -2.94 -37.89
CA ILE A 485 13.49 -2.46 -39.03
C ILE A 485 12.58 -3.56 -39.59
N VAL A 486 13.07 -4.80 -39.68
CA VAL A 486 12.34 -5.92 -40.29
C VAL A 486 11.35 -6.57 -39.31
N LEU A 487 11.71 -6.70 -38.04
CA LEU A 487 10.95 -7.43 -37.02
C LEU A 487 10.13 -6.51 -36.09
N GLY A 488 10.30 -5.19 -36.17
CA GLY A 488 9.52 -4.22 -35.39
C GLY A 488 9.63 -4.43 -33.88
N GLU A 489 8.50 -4.44 -33.17
CA GLU A 489 8.46 -4.64 -31.71
C GLU A 489 8.99 -6.01 -31.25
N SER A 490 9.01 -7.02 -32.13
CA SER A 490 9.57 -8.34 -31.83
C SER A 490 11.09 -8.34 -31.69
N ALA A 491 11.77 -7.25 -32.04
CA ALA A 491 13.21 -7.09 -31.87
C ALA A 491 13.62 -6.45 -30.53
N SER A 492 12.69 -6.05 -29.66
CA SER A 492 13.05 -5.38 -28.40
C SER A 492 13.75 -6.37 -27.45
N GLY A 493 15.02 -6.13 -27.12
CA GLY A 493 15.83 -6.96 -26.22
C GLY A 493 16.73 -7.99 -26.90
N LEU A 494 16.94 -7.89 -28.22
CA LEU A 494 17.90 -8.71 -28.98
C LEU A 494 19.33 -8.11 -29.03
N ASP A 495 19.60 -7.10 -28.20
CA ASP A 495 20.85 -6.33 -28.08
C ASP A 495 22.10 -7.19 -27.84
#